data_AF-A0A1A9UPW7-F1
#
_entry.id   AF-A0A1A9UPW7-F1
#
_cell.length_a   1.000
_cell.length_b   1.000
_cell.length_c   1.000
_cell.angle_alpha   90.00
_cell.angle_beta   90.00
_cell.angle_gamma   90.00
#
_symmetry.space_group_name_H-M   'P 1'
#
loop_
_entity.id
_entity.type
_entity.pdbx_description
1 polymer ?
#
loop_
_entity_poly.entity_id
_entity_poly.type
_entity_poly.pdbx_seq_one_letter_code
_entity_poly.pdbx_strand_id
1 'polypeptide(L)'
;MYSCKDAYALPASLACDHTLKANTTYISFLKKFFRHFLPFLSNDRVRMRFFLYKRDFPDCAREIRIDDDASIQLSGFNAEHPTRILANLHMLDVYMIGHSMGCHIAGSAGRQLRPQRIHTIFALDPAGPKFRNLNANQRLSESDAVYVEVIHTSDILGIQQDIGHASFYPNFGKGQKNCYKFGCSHGRAYHYFAESLTSELGFWGIKCEKISEHTWILYNEEEEVRMGGEPSTPKNEASLL
;
A
#
# COMPACT_ATOMS: atom_id res chain seq x y z
N MET A 1 0.56 -35.78 28.77
CA MET A 1 2.04 -35.73 28.81
C MET A 1 2.51 -35.34 27.41
N TYR A 2 2.62 -34.02 27.14
CA TYR A 2 3.12 -33.55 25.85
C TYR A 2 4.63 -33.32 25.99
N SER A 3 5.39 -34.03 25.16
CA SER A 3 6.85 -34.09 25.18
C SER A 3 7.41 -32.84 24.52
N CYS A 4 8.14 -32.01 25.29
CA CYS A 4 9.06 -31.01 24.74
C CYS A 4 10.30 -31.73 24.20
N LYS A 5 10.30 -32.01 22.90
CA LYS A 5 11.45 -32.31 22.05
C LYS A 5 11.23 -31.42 20.82
N ASP A 6 12.03 -30.45 20.45
CA ASP A 6 13.46 -30.25 20.60
C ASP A 6 13.74 -28.75 20.77
N ALA A 7 14.40 -28.37 21.88
CA ALA A 7 15.02 -27.05 21.96
C ALA A 7 16.33 -27.13 21.17
N TYR A 8 16.29 -26.77 19.88
CA TYR A 8 17.52 -26.53 19.13
C TYR A 8 18.28 -25.41 19.84
N ALA A 9 19.41 -25.75 20.45
CA ALA A 9 20.34 -24.77 21.00
C ALA A 9 20.77 -23.84 19.87
N LEU A 10 20.35 -22.58 19.95
CA LEU A 10 20.67 -21.56 18.96
C LEU A 10 22.17 -21.26 19.02
N PRO A 11 22.85 -21.14 17.86
CA PRO A 11 24.27 -20.82 17.82
C PRO A 11 24.55 -19.46 18.48
N ALA A 12 25.66 -19.39 19.23
CA ALA A 12 26.09 -18.23 20.01
C ALA A 12 26.45 -16.97 19.17
N SER A 13 26.22 -16.99 17.86
CA SER A 13 26.59 -15.93 16.92
C SER A 13 25.43 -15.00 16.51
N LEU A 14 24.23 -15.14 17.08
CA LEU A 14 23.15 -14.16 16.86
C LEU A 14 23.25 -13.04 17.90
N ALA A 15 23.98 -11.96 17.56
CA ALA A 15 24.02 -10.74 18.35
C ALA A 15 22.61 -10.13 18.45
N CYS A 16 22.12 -9.93 19.68
CA CYS A 16 20.83 -9.31 19.95
C CYS A 16 20.96 -7.78 19.93
N ASP A 17 20.91 -7.18 18.73
CA ASP A 17 21.11 -5.74 18.58
C ASP A 17 19.84 -4.91 18.84
N HIS A 18 18.68 -5.56 19.00
CA HIS A 18 17.39 -4.89 19.19
C HIS A 18 16.54 -5.56 20.28
N THR A 19 16.62 -5.01 21.48
CA THR A 19 15.83 -5.40 22.65
C THR A 19 14.57 -4.54 22.79
N LEU A 20 13.45 -5.16 23.20
CA LEU A 20 12.25 -4.40 23.57
C LEU A 20 12.56 -3.56 24.80
N LYS A 21 12.52 -2.23 24.65
CA LYS A 21 12.53 -1.30 25.77
C LYS A 21 11.10 -0.80 25.98
N ALA A 22 10.50 -1.14 27.11
CA ALA A 22 9.28 -0.48 27.55
C ALA A 22 9.63 0.99 27.85
N ASN A 23 9.27 1.90 26.95
CA ASN A 23 9.50 3.32 27.18
C ASN A 23 8.19 3.98 27.63
N THR A 24 8.06 4.15 28.95
CA THR A 24 7.07 5.01 29.59
C THR A 24 7.42 6.47 29.29
N THR A 25 6.98 7.01 28.15
CA THR A 25 6.62 8.43 27.95
C THR A 25 6.27 8.69 26.48
N TYR A 26 5.04 9.13 26.28
CA TYR A 26 4.31 9.27 25.02
C TYR A 26 4.81 10.40 24.08
N ILE A 27 6.00 11.00 24.29
CA ILE A 27 6.39 12.27 23.62
C ILE A 27 7.73 12.20 22.85
N SER A 28 8.25 11.00 22.52
CA SER A 28 9.46 10.89 21.67
C SER A 28 9.18 10.75 20.16
N PHE A 29 7.94 10.39 19.78
CA PHE A 29 7.57 10.08 18.40
C PHE A 29 7.48 11.35 17.52
N LEU A 30 6.78 12.40 17.98
CA LEU A 30 6.64 13.65 17.21
C LEU A 30 7.99 14.34 16.93
N LYS A 31 8.92 14.34 17.90
CA LYS A 31 10.26 14.92 17.70
C LYS A 31 11.12 14.16 16.68
N LYS A 32 10.93 12.84 16.54
CA LYS A 32 11.61 12.04 15.51
C LYS A 32 10.93 12.17 14.15
N PHE A 33 9.61 12.28 14.14
CA PHE A 33 8.82 12.46 12.93
C PHE A 33 9.14 13.79 12.24
N PHE A 34 9.11 14.92 12.95
CA PHE A 34 9.39 16.24 12.36
C PHE A 34 10.85 16.44 11.90
N ARG A 35 11.82 15.67 12.43
CA ARG A 35 13.22 15.77 11.98
C ARG A 35 13.47 15.13 10.61
N HIS A 36 12.50 14.38 10.07
CA HIS A 36 12.58 13.71 8.78
C HIS A 36 11.60 14.29 7.73
N PHE A 37 10.96 15.43 8.01
CA PHE A 37 9.93 16.04 7.15
C PHE A 37 10.46 16.94 6.01
N LEU A 38 11.63 16.62 5.45
CA LEU A 38 12.12 17.14 4.16
C LEU A 38 12.90 16.04 3.43
N PRO A 39 12.27 15.21 2.58
CA PRO A 39 12.92 14.04 1.99
C PRO A 39 13.71 14.32 0.70
N PHE A 40 13.81 15.57 0.21
CA PHE A 40 14.40 15.86 -1.11
C PHE A 40 15.75 16.60 -1.12
N LEU A 41 16.41 16.74 0.03
CA LEU A 41 17.79 17.27 0.09
C LEU A 41 18.78 16.35 0.84
N SER A 42 18.35 15.17 1.28
CA SER A 42 19.19 14.21 1.99
C SER A 42 19.45 13.00 1.11
N ASN A 43 20.73 12.65 0.94
CA ASN A 43 21.19 11.49 0.17
C ASN A 43 20.93 10.15 0.88
N ASP A 44 20.30 10.17 2.05
CA ASP A 44 19.95 8.96 2.79
C ASP A 44 18.70 8.30 2.20
N ARG A 45 18.92 7.17 1.52
CA ARG A 45 17.86 6.21 1.18
C ARG A 45 17.10 5.83 2.45
N VAL A 46 15.82 6.17 2.53
CA VAL A 46 14.92 5.67 3.57
C VAL A 46 14.90 4.14 3.48
N ARG A 47 15.51 3.46 4.45
CA ARG A 47 15.52 2.00 4.53
C ARG A 47 14.51 1.54 5.57
N MET A 48 13.38 1.01 5.10
CA MET A 48 12.43 0.30 5.96
C MET A 48 13.07 -0.97 6.50
N ARG A 49 12.95 -1.20 7.81
CA ARG A 49 13.49 -2.37 8.52
C ARG A 49 12.37 -3.09 9.24
N PHE A 50 12.29 -4.40 9.09
CA PHE A 50 11.29 -5.25 9.72
C PHE A 50 11.96 -6.03 10.84
N PHE A 51 11.31 -6.11 12.00
CA PHE A 51 11.82 -6.86 13.14
C PHE A 51 10.77 -7.87 13.59
N LEU A 52 11.14 -9.14 13.70
CA LEU A 52 10.29 -10.24 14.13
C LEU A 52 10.47 -10.52 15.61
N TYR A 53 9.34 -10.61 16.32
CA TYR A 53 9.26 -11.11 17.69
C TYR A 53 8.45 -12.40 17.69
N LYS A 54 8.96 -13.44 18.36
CA LYS A 54 8.25 -14.71 18.57
C LYS A 54 8.15 -15.01 20.04
N ARG A 55 7.25 -15.92 20.40
CA ARG A 55 7.13 -16.43 21.78
C ARG A 55 8.42 -17.05 22.31
N ASP A 56 9.26 -17.59 21.42
CA ASP A 56 10.56 -18.18 21.76
C ASP A 56 11.65 -17.11 22.03
N PHE A 57 11.44 -15.88 21.54
CA PHE A 57 12.34 -14.73 21.72
C PHE A 57 11.52 -13.43 21.87
N PRO A 58 10.70 -13.30 22.93
CA PRO A 58 9.76 -12.20 23.05
C PRO A 58 10.46 -10.86 23.25
N ASP A 59 11.64 -10.84 23.88
CA ASP A 59 12.36 -9.63 24.25
C ASP A 59 13.47 -9.22 23.26
N CYS A 60 13.76 -10.06 22.27
CA CYS A 60 14.88 -9.90 21.34
C CYS A 60 14.40 -10.07 19.90
N ALA A 61 14.26 -8.95 19.19
CA ALA A 61 13.79 -8.95 17.80
C ALA A 61 14.87 -9.44 16.85
N ARG A 62 14.46 -10.15 15.80
CA ARG A 62 15.35 -10.50 14.68
C ARG A 62 14.98 -9.68 13.45
N GLU A 63 15.95 -8.99 12.85
CA GLU A 63 15.69 -8.24 11.63
C GLU A 63 15.35 -9.20 10.47
N ILE A 64 14.28 -8.88 9.75
CA ILE A 64 13.94 -9.50 8.47
C ILE A 64 14.33 -8.54 7.37
N ARG A 65 15.33 -8.94 6.57
CA ARG A 65 15.68 -8.28 5.33
C ARG A 65 15.00 -9.00 4.18
N ILE A 66 14.05 -8.32 3.52
CA ILE A 66 13.25 -8.90 2.43
C ILE A 66 14.13 -9.23 1.21
N ASP A 67 15.30 -8.60 1.09
CA ASP A 67 16.29 -8.80 0.02
C ASP A 67 17.31 -9.93 0.29
N ASP A 68 17.22 -10.62 1.42
CA ASP A 68 18.25 -11.57 1.87
C ASP A 68 17.61 -12.85 2.45
N ASP A 69 17.64 -13.93 1.67
CA ASP A 69 17.07 -15.23 2.05
C ASP A 69 17.70 -15.80 3.34
N ALA A 70 19.00 -15.56 3.56
CA ALA A 70 19.67 -15.99 4.77
C ALA A 70 19.14 -15.22 5.99
N SER A 71 18.90 -13.91 5.85
CA SER A 71 18.25 -13.10 6.88
C SER A 71 16.83 -13.61 7.19
N ILE A 72 16.04 -13.96 6.18
CA ILE A 72 14.69 -14.50 6.37
C ILE A 72 14.76 -15.83 7.14
N GLN A 73 15.62 -16.76 6.73
CA GLN A 73 15.78 -18.05 7.41
C GLN A 73 16.27 -17.89 8.86
N LEU A 74 17.29 -17.04 9.08
CA LEU A 74 17.85 -16.79 10.41
C LEU A 74 16.89 -16.05 11.34
N SER A 75 16.01 -15.21 10.79
CA SER A 75 14.97 -14.52 11.55
C SER A 75 13.99 -15.50 12.20
N GLY A 76 13.88 -16.73 11.70
CA GLY A 76 12.88 -17.70 12.15
C GLY A 76 11.47 -17.37 11.67
N PHE A 77 11.35 -16.55 10.60
CA PHE A 77 10.11 -16.29 9.89
C PHE A 77 9.60 -17.57 9.23
N ASN A 78 8.33 -17.89 9.45
CA ASN A 78 7.64 -18.97 8.76
C ASN A 78 6.37 -18.41 8.12
N ALA A 79 6.34 -18.39 6.79
CA ALA A 79 5.22 -17.89 6.00
C ALA A 79 3.95 -18.74 6.12
N GLU A 80 4.06 -20.00 6.55
CA GLU A 80 2.91 -20.87 6.84
C GLU A 80 2.16 -20.44 8.10
N HIS A 81 2.81 -19.69 8.98
CA HIS A 81 2.20 -19.17 10.20
C HIS A 81 1.67 -17.75 9.95
N PRO A 82 0.38 -17.47 10.27
CA PRO A 82 -0.18 -16.14 10.11
C PRO A 82 0.62 -15.12 10.94
N THR A 83 1.26 -14.16 10.27
CA THR A 83 1.95 -13.06 10.95
C THR A 83 0.93 -12.00 11.35
N ARG A 84 0.78 -11.76 12.65
CA ARG A 84 -0.09 -10.69 13.19
C ARG A 84 0.76 -9.48 13.55
N ILE A 85 0.50 -8.35 12.91
CA ILE A 85 1.06 -7.06 13.32
C ILE A 85 0.12 -6.47 14.36
N LEU A 86 0.58 -6.34 15.61
CA LEU A 86 -0.15 -5.70 16.68
C LEU A 86 0.29 -4.23 16.76
N ALA A 87 -0.58 -3.33 16.31
CA ALA A 87 -0.38 -1.89 16.45
C ALA A 87 -1.60 -1.30 17.16
N ASN A 88 -1.37 -0.50 18.21
CA ASN A 88 -2.44 0.24 18.87
C ASN A 88 -2.76 1.49 18.05
N LEU A 89 -3.47 1.29 16.93
CA LEU A 89 -3.85 2.33 15.99
C LEU A 89 -5.36 2.36 15.87
N HIS A 90 -5.92 3.56 15.72
CA HIS A 90 -7.29 3.71 15.28
C HIS A 90 -7.34 3.40 13.77
N MET A 91 -8.15 2.42 13.38
CA MET A 91 -8.14 1.92 11.99
C MET A 91 -8.51 3.00 10.96
N LEU A 92 -9.27 4.01 11.37
CA LEU A 92 -9.64 5.14 10.52
C LEU A 92 -8.51 6.17 10.34
N ASP A 93 -7.35 5.96 10.97
CA ASP A 93 -6.16 6.78 10.79
C ASP A 93 -5.13 6.08 9.86
N VAL A 94 -5.50 4.93 9.29
CA VAL A 94 -4.62 4.09 8.48
C VAL A 94 -4.97 4.21 7.00
N TYR A 95 -3.97 4.59 6.20
CA TYR A 95 -3.99 4.48 4.74
C TYR A 95 -3.06 3.37 4.28
N MET A 96 -3.51 2.59 3.30
CA MET A 96 -2.67 1.62 2.59
C MET A 96 -2.48 2.08 1.15
N ILE A 97 -1.22 2.15 0.70
CA ILE A 97 -0.89 2.51 -0.67
C ILE A 97 -0.30 1.26 -1.32
N GLY A 98 -0.97 0.73 -2.33
CA GLY A 98 -0.52 -0.42 -3.10
C GLY A 98 -0.17 0.00 -4.53
N HIS A 99 0.90 -0.56 -5.10
CA HIS A 99 1.20 -0.44 -6.54
C HIS A 99 1.20 -1.81 -7.19
N SER A 100 0.69 -1.93 -8.42
CA SER A 100 0.69 -3.19 -9.17
C SER A 100 0.00 -4.33 -8.40
N MET A 101 0.67 -5.46 -8.18
CA MET A 101 0.18 -6.56 -7.35
C MET A 101 -0.04 -6.14 -5.89
N GLY A 102 0.68 -5.12 -5.41
CA GLY A 102 0.52 -4.53 -4.08
C GLY A 102 -0.88 -3.97 -3.82
N CYS A 103 -1.62 -3.55 -4.87
CA CYS A 103 -3.01 -3.15 -4.76
C CYS A 103 -3.89 -4.30 -4.23
N HIS A 104 -3.67 -5.51 -4.72
CA HIS A 104 -4.41 -6.70 -4.31
C HIS A 104 -3.96 -7.21 -2.94
N ILE A 105 -2.69 -7.04 -2.59
CA ILE A 105 -2.20 -7.29 -1.24
C ILE A 105 -2.88 -6.35 -0.24
N ALA A 106 -2.98 -5.05 -0.57
CA ALA A 106 -3.69 -4.08 0.27
C ALA A 106 -5.18 -4.43 0.43
N GLY A 107 -5.85 -4.82 -0.67
CA GLY A 107 -7.24 -5.30 -0.60
C GLY A 107 -7.40 -6.56 0.26
N SER A 108 -6.50 -7.54 0.10
CA SER A 108 -6.48 -8.74 0.92
C SER A 108 -6.25 -8.45 2.41
N ALA A 109 -5.36 -7.51 2.73
CA ALA A 109 -5.09 -7.07 4.09
C ALA A 109 -6.33 -6.38 4.69
N GLY A 110 -6.92 -5.41 3.98
CA GLY A 110 -8.15 -4.73 4.39
C GLY A 110 -9.31 -5.71 4.66
N ARG A 111 -9.45 -6.73 3.80
CA ARG A 111 -10.44 -7.80 3.96
C ARG A 111 -10.23 -8.66 5.19
N GLN A 112 -8.98 -8.99 5.52
CA GLN A 112 -8.64 -9.79 6.70
C GLN A 112 -8.87 -9.05 8.02
N LEU A 113 -9.03 -7.73 7.98
CA LEU A 113 -9.28 -6.89 9.15
C LEU A 113 -10.77 -6.79 9.52
N ARG A 114 -11.67 -7.44 8.76
CA ARG A 114 -13.12 -7.41 9.03
C ARG A 114 -13.43 -8.01 10.42
N PRO A 115 -14.41 -7.43 11.16
CA PRO A 115 -15.36 -6.40 10.70
C PRO A 115 -14.83 -4.97 10.71
N GLN A 116 -13.62 -4.72 11.24
CA GLN A 116 -12.99 -3.40 11.14
C GLN A 116 -12.59 -3.09 9.69
N ARG A 117 -12.49 -1.80 9.36
CA ARG A 117 -12.01 -1.32 8.07
C ARG A 117 -10.95 -0.25 8.31
N ILE A 118 -9.89 -0.28 7.52
CA ILE A 118 -8.97 0.85 7.39
C ILE A 118 -9.66 2.00 6.65
N HIS A 119 -9.16 3.23 6.82
CA HIS A 119 -9.77 4.39 6.18
C HIS A 119 -9.66 4.34 4.66
N THR A 120 -8.44 4.30 4.12
CA THR A 120 -8.24 4.41 2.67
C THR A 120 -7.29 3.35 2.12
N ILE A 121 -7.63 2.79 0.96
CA ILE A 121 -6.65 2.18 0.06
C ILE A 121 -6.47 3.09 -1.15
N PHE A 122 -5.23 3.54 -1.39
CA PHE A 122 -4.82 4.12 -2.67
C PHE A 122 -4.20 3.01 -3.53
N ALA A 123 -4.85 2.70 -4.63
CA ALA A 123 -4.48 1.60 -5.52
C ALA A 123 -3.87 2.14 -6.82
N LEU A 124 -2.56 2.04 -6.92
CA LEU A 124 -1.74 2.64 -7.97
C LEU A 124 -1.53 1.61 -9.08
N ASP A 125 -2.30 1.74 -10.16
CA ASP A 125 -2.33 0.87 -11.32
C ASP A 125 -2.39 -0.63 -10.96
N PRO A 126 -3.52 -1.13 -10.40
CA PRO A 126 -3.66 -2.51 -9.95
C PRO A 126 -3.30 -3.52 -11.04
N ALA A 127 -2.53 -4.56 -10.71
CA ALA A 127 -2.06 -5.52 -11.71
C ALA A 127 -3.22 -6.24 -12.43
N GLY A 128 -3.20 -6.19 -13.76
CA GLY A 128 -4.16 -6.86 -14.63
C GLY A 128 -3.95 -8.37 -14.79
N PRO A 129 -2.75 -8.83 -15.17
CA PRO A 129 -2.48 -10.25 -15.38
C PRO A 129 -2.87 -11.08 -14.15
N LYS A 130 -3.66 -12.14 -14.37
CA LYS A 130 -4.24 -13.02 -13.33
C LYS A 130 -5.35 -12.43 -12.46
N PHE A 131 -5.61 -11.12 -12.48
CA PHE A 131 -6.65 -10.50 -11.63
C PHE A 131 -7.87 -9.97 -12.39
N ARG A 132 -7.75 -9.60 -13.68
CA ARG A 132 -8.86 -9.03 -14.49
C ARG A 132 -10.15 -9.84 -14.46
N ASN A 133 -10.05 -11.17 -14.42
CA ASN A 133 -11.19 -12.07 -14.47
C ASN A 133 -11.56 -12.63 -13.08
N LEU A 134 -10.93 -12.12 -12.02
CA LEU A 134 -11.23 -12.54 -10.66
C LEU A 134 -12.38 -11.72 -10.09
N ASN A 135 -13.16 -12.38 -9.23
CA ASN A 135 -14.27 -11.76 -8.53
C ASN A 135 -13.76 -10.84 -7.42
N ALA A 136 -14.62 -9.94 -6.91
CA ALA A 136 -14.30 -9.02 -5.83
C ALA A 136 -13.62 -9.71 -4.63
N ASN A 137 -14.00 -10.95 -4.30
CA ASN A 137 -13.43 -11.74 -3.20
C ASN A 137 -12.01 -12.28 -3.42
N GLN A 138 -11.42 -12.10 -4.60
CA GLN A 138 -10.10 -12.64 -4.96
C GLN A 138 -9.12 -11.57 -5.47
N ARG A 139 -9.58 -10.31 -5.55
CA ARG A 139 -8.76 -9.14 -5.91
C ARG A 139 -9.15 -7.95 -5.03
N LEU A 140 -8.55 -6.80 -5.32
CA LEU A 140 -8.95 -5.53 -4.73
C LEU A 140 -10.41 -5.22 -5.12
N SER A 141 -11.18 -4.73 -4.16
CA SER A 141 -12.55 -4.25 -4.29
C SER A 141 -12.77 -3.02 -3.42
N GLU A 142 -13.73 -2.16 -3.79
CA GLU A 142 -14.25 -1.07 -2.95
C GLU A 142 -14.56 -1.51 -1.50
N SER A 143 -15.00 -2.76 -1.30
CA SER A 143 -15.36 -3.28 0.03
C SER A 143 -14.17 -3.49 0.98
N ASP A 144 -12.93 -3.31 0.53
CA ASP A 144 -11.72 -3.64 1.30
C ASP A 144 -11.25 -2.55 2.27
N ALA A 145 -11.71 -1.31 2.11
CA ALA A 145 -11.44 -0.18 3.02
C ALA A 145 -12.61 0.80 3.01
N VAL A 146 -12.74 1.71 3.99
CA VAL A 146 -13.83 2.71 4.01
C VAL A 146 -13.89 3.48 2.69
N TYR A 147 -12.74 3.78 2.12
CA TYR A 147 -12.58 4.40 0.82
C TYR A 147 -11.46 3.71 0.02
N VAL A 148 -11.66 3.58 -1.29
CA VAL A 148 -10.71 2.93 -2.20
C VAL A 148 -10.63 3.81 -3.43
N GLU A 149 -9.48 4.43 -3.65
CA GLU A 149 -9.20 5.22 -4.85
C GLU A 149 -8.25 4.46 -5.74
N VAL A 150 -8.55 4.39 -7.03
CA VAL A 150 -7.73 3.69 -8.02
C VAL A 150 -7.17 4.69 -9.03
N ILE A 151 -5.88 4.60 -9.33
CA ILE A 151 -5.23 5.42 -10.36
C ILE A 151 -4.75 4.49 -11.47
N HIS A 152 -5.45 4.49 -12.60
CA HIS A 152 -5.15 3.70 -13.77
C HIS A 152 -4.20 4.45 -14.70
N THR A 153 -3.04 3.86 -14.96
CA THR A 153 -2.02 4.47 -15.82
C THR A 153 -1.48 3.52 -16.88
N SER A 154 -1.90 2.26 -16.92
CA SER A 154 -1.61 1.36 -18.04
C SER A 154 -2.73 0.37 -18.34
N ASP A 155 -2.92 0.08 -19.62
CA ASP A 155 -3.89 -0.90 -20.13
C ASP A 155 -3.27 -2.29 -20.32
N ILE A 156 -1.96 -2.36 -20.59
CA ILE A 156 -1.23 -3.63 -20.75
C ILE A 156 -1.01 -4.33 -19.41
N LEU A 157 -0.47 -3.62 -18.41
CA LEU A 157 -0.13 -4.19 -17.10
C LEU A 157 -1.19 -3.94 -16.04
N GLY A 158 -1.98 -2.88 -16.17
CA GLY A 158 -3.05 -2.52 -15.24
C GLY A 158 -4.39 -3.19 -15.56
N ILE A 159 -5.22 -3.31 -14.52
CA ILE A 159 -6.67 -3.49 -14.65
C ILE A 159 -7.28 -2.19 -15.21
N GLN A 160 -8.30 -2.32 -16.05
CA GLN A 160 -9.04 -1.20 -16.65
C GLN A 160 -10.52 -1.17 -16.21
N GLN A 161 -10.88 -2.06 -15.28
CA GLN A 161 -12.20 -2.12 -14.68
C GLN A 161 -12.22 -1.22 -13.44
N ASP A 162 -13.39 -0.66 -13.13
CA ASP A 162 -13.60 0.06 -11.88
C ASP A 162 -13.71 -0.93 -10.73
N ILE A 163 -12.76 -0.81 -9.81
CA ILE A 163 -12.62 -1.74 -8.68
C ILE A 163 -12.53 -1.03 -7.33
N GLY A 164 -12.76 0.29 -7.29
CA GLY A 164 -12.78 1.10 -6.09
C GLY A 164 -13.99 2.04 -6.08
N HIS A 165 -14.06 2.88 -5.04
CA HIS A 165 -15.11 3.89 -4.87
C HIS A 165 -14.89 5.14 -5.75
N ALA A 166 -13.66 5.34 -6.24
CA ALA A 166 -13.36 6.28 -7.32
C ALA A 166 -12.19 5.75 -8.15
N SER A 167 -12.29 5.87 -9.47
CA SER A 167 -11.23 5.55 -10.41
C SER A 167 -10.78 6.81 -11.12
N PHE A 168 -9.48 6.98 -11.30
CA PHE A 168 -8.88 8.05 -12.07
C PHE A 168 -8.09 7.45 -13.23
N TYR A 169 -8.30 7.96 -14.43
CA TYR A 169 -7.63 7.49 -15.65
C TYR A 169 -6.79 8.60 -16.29
N PRO A 170 -5.66 9.04 -15.68
CA PRO A 170 -4.73 9.98 -16.33
C PRO A 170 -4.38 9.53 -17.74
N ASN A 171 -4.53 10.43 -18.71
CA ASN A 171 -4.34 10.13 -20.13
C ASN A 171 -5.11 8.85 -20.56
N PHE A 172 -6.36 8.74 -20.12
CA PHE A 172 -7.28 7.62 -20.38
C PHE A 172 -6.83 6.26 -19.83
N GLY A 173 -5.87 6.25 -18.89
CA GLY A 173 -5.35 5.03 -18.27
C GLY A 173 -4.63 4.07 -19.23
N LYS A 174 -4.21 4.58 -20.40
CA LYS A 174 -3.46 3.82 -21.42
C LYS A 174 -1.97 4.17 -21.36
N GLY A 175 -1.38 4.66 -22.45
CA GLY A 175 0.00 5.13 -22.49
C GLY A 175 0.16 6.50 -21.84
N GLN A 176 1.08 6.60 -20.88
CA GLN A 176 1.43 7.88 -20.27
C GLN A 176 2.47 8.65 -21.10
N LYS A 177 2.44 9.98 -21.03
CA LYS A 177 3.38 10.85 -21.76
C LYS A 177 4.84 10.55 -21.39
N ASN A 178 5.70 10.56 -22.40
CA ASN A 178 7.14 10.28 -22.32
C ASN A 178 7.49 8.86 -21.78
N CYS A 179 6.61 7.89 -21.98
CA CYS A 179 6.88 6.49 -21.67
C CYS A 179 7.11 5.66 -22.93
N TYR A 180 8.37 5.29 -23.17
CA TYR A 180 8.80 4.52 -24.34
C TYR A 180 9.25 3.09 -24.01
N LYS A 181 9.39 2.78 -22.72
CA LYS A 181 9.82 1.47 -22.22
C LYS A 181 8.65 0.71 -21.61
N PHE A 182 8.65 -0.61 -21.78
CA PHE A 182 7.69 -1.50 -21.11
C PHE A 182 7.69 -1.24 -19.59
N GLY A 183 6.50 -1.15 -19.00
CA GLY A 183 6.34 -0.86 -17.57
C GLY A 183 6.46 0.62 -17.16
N CYS A 184 6.89 1.53 -18.04
CA CYS A 184 6.98 2.95 -17.68
C CYS A 184 5.62 3.55 -17.32
N SER A 185 4.60 3.31 -18.14
CA SER A 185 3.25 3.81 -17.88
C SER A 185 2.69 3.22 -16.58
N HIS A 186 2.93 1.95 -16.31
CA HIS A 186 2.57 1.28 -15.06
C HIS A 186 3.23 1.93 -13.83
N GLY A 187 4.48 2.38 -13.94
CA GLY A 187 5.18 3.10 -12.88
C GLY A 187 4.72 4.55 -12.68
N ARG A 188 4.02 5.16 -13.65
CA ARG A 188 3.56 6.55 -13.52
C ARG A 188 2.51 6.73 -12.42
N ALA A 189 1.72 5.71 -12.08
CA ALA A 189 0.74 5.83 -11.02
C ALA A 189 1.33 6.27 -9.68
N TYR A 190 2.46 5.69 -9.25
CA TYR A 190 3.09 6.13 -7.99
C TYR A 190 3.79 7.49 -8.11
N HIS A 191 4.22 7.89 -9.30
CA HIS A 191 4.74 9.24 -9.53
C HIS A 191 3.63 10.29 -9.40
N TYR A 192 2.48 10.08 -10.06
CA TYR A 192 1.33 10.97 -9.94
C TYR A 192 0.81 11.03 -8.51
N PHE A 193 0.70 9.89 -7.84
CA PHE A 193 0.28 9.88 -6.44
C PHE A 193 1.26 10.66 -5.56
N ALA A 194 2.57 10.41 -5.66
CA ALA A 194 3.56 11.15 -4.87
C ALA A 194 3.50 12.66 -5.11
N GLU A 195 3.35 13.08 -6.37
CA GLU A 195 3.20 14.50 -6.72
C GLU A 195 1.88 15.09 -6.20
N SER A 196 0.79 14.31 -6.18
CA SER A 196 -0.52 14.75 -5.65
C SER A 196 -0.49 15.15 -4.17
N LEU A 197 0.46 14.58 -3.40
CA LEU A 197 0.63 14.82 -1.97
C LEU A 197 1.32 16.17 -1.69
N THR A 198 2.27 16.57 -2.55
CA THR A 198 3.14 17.71 -2.29
C THR A 198 2.87 18.91 -3.20
N SER A 199 2.26 18.70 -4.36
CA SER A 199 1.95 19.76 -5.30
C SER A 199 0.75 20.58 -4.84
N GLU A 200 0.90 21.90 -4.83
CA GLU A 200 -0.21 22.84 -4.61
C GLU A 200 -1.20 22.84 -5.78
N LEU A 201 -0.73 22.53 -6.99
CA LEU A 201 -1.58 22.43 -8.18
C LEU A 201 -2.42 21.15 -8.15
N GLY A 202 -1.85 20.05 -7.69
CA GLY A 202 -2.48 18.73 -7.67
C GLY A 202 -2.87 18.21 -9.05
N PHE A 203 -3.76 17.22 -9.06
CA PHE A 203 -4.34 16.65 -10.28
C PHE A 203 -5.85 16.62 -10.13
N TRP A 204 -6.55 17.13 -11.14
CA TRP A 204 -8.00 17.27 -11.13
C TRP A 204 -8.59 16.45 -12.28
N GLY A 205 -9.67 15.73 -11.99
CA GLY A 205 -10.40 14.92 -12.94
C GLY A 205 -11.85 15.39 -13.02
N ILE A 206 -12.41 15.32 -14.24
CA ILE A 206 -13.81 15.58 -14.50
C ILE A 206 -14.52 14.24 -14.64
N LYS A 207 -15.77 14.15 -14.16
CA LYS A 207 -16.61 12.97 -14.34
C LYS A 207 -16.81 12.66 -15.83
N CYS A 208 -16.53 11.43 -16.22
CA CYS A 208 -16.81 10.93 -17.57
C CYS A 208 -17.47 9.54 -17.50
N GLU A 209 -18.12 9.13 -18.59
CA GLU A 209 -18.51 7.75 -18.85
C GLU A 209 -17.74 7.21 -20.05
N LYS A 210 -17.19 6.01 -19.88
CA LYS A 210 -16.54 5.28 -20.96
C LYS A 210 -17.57 4.53 -21.80
N ILE A 211 -17.85 5.02 -23.00
CA ILE A 211 -18.79 4.36 -23.93
C ILE A 211 -18.08 3.33 -24.81
N SER A 212 -16.81 3.56 -25.11
CA SER A 212 -15.98 2.64 -25.87
C SER A 212 -14.52 2.72 -25.43
N GLU A 213 -13.66 1.86 -25.98
CA GLU A 213 -12.21 1.94 -25.72
C GLU A 213 -11.59 3.30 -26.05
N HIS A 214 -12.19 4.07 -26.97
CA HIS A 214 -11.65 5.33 -27.47
C HIS A 214 -12.60 6.52 -27.26
N THR A 215 -13.74 6.31 -26.61
CA THR A 215 -14.78 7.34 -26.47
C THR A 215 -15.17 7.49 -25.01
N TRP A 216 -14.95 8.69 -24.50
CA TRP A 216 -15.36 9.12 -23.17
C TRP A 216 -16.32 10.30 -23.33
N ILE A 217 -17.47 10.26 -22.67
CA ILE A 217 -18.40 11.39 -22.60
C ILE A 217 -18.23 12.08 -21.26
N LEU A 218 -17.96 13.39 -21.29
CA LEU A 218 -17.87 14.23 -20.10
C LEU A 218 -19.26 14.52 -19.56
N TYR A 219 -19.43 14.41 -18.25
CA TYR A 219 -20.63 14.83 -17.55
C TYR A 219 -20.30 16.04 -16.71
N ASN A 220 -21.04 17.13 -16.92
CA ASN A 220 -21.03 18.32 -16.07
C ASN A 220 -19.61 18.87 -15.84
N GLU A 221 -19.08 19.61 -16.83
CA GLU A 221 -17.70 20.13 -16.87
C GLU A 221 -17.32 21.02 -15.68
N GLU A 222 -18.27 21.40 -14.82
CA GLU A 222 -18.08 22.26 -13.67
C GLU A 222 -17.68 21.51 -12.38
N GLU A 223 -17.86 20.18 -12.32
CA GLU A 223 -17.56 19.39 -11.11
C GLU A 223 -16.22 18.65 -11.24
N GLU A 224 -15.15 19.30 -10.80
CA GLU A 224 -13.81 18.73 -10.74
C GLU A 224 -13.54 18.04 -9.40
N VAL A 225 -12.84 16.92 -9.46
CA VAL A 225 -12.49 16.10 -8.31
C VAL A 225 -10.98 15.88 -8.27
N ARG A 226 -10.37 16.15 -7.11
CA ARG A 226 -8.92 15.99 -6.92
C ARG A 226 -8.54 14.51 -6.80
N MET A 227 -7.59 14.07 -7.62
CA MET A 227 -6.95 12.76 -7.54
C MET A 227 -5.87 12.76 -6.44
N GLY A 228 -5.82 11.70 -5.64
CA GLY A 228 -4.86 11.54 -4.55
C GLY A 228 -5.03 12.58 -3.44
N GLY A 229 -3.90 13.07 -2.94
CA GLY A 229 -3.83 14.11 -1.91
C GLY A 229 -3.81 13.60 -0.47
N GLU A 230 -3.51 14.54 0.43
CA GLU A 230 -3.48 14.38 1.89
C GLU A 230 -4.19 15.60 2.52
N PRO A 231 -5.19 15.41 3.41
CA PRO A 231 -5.73 14.14 3.88
C PRO A 231 -6.55 13.41 2.82
N SER A 232 -6.70 12.09 2.97
CA SER A 232 -7.57 11.31 2.09
C SER A 232 -9.03 11.71 2.31
N THR A 233 -9.63 12.34 1.31
CA THR A 233 -11.07 12.62 1.28
C THR A 233 -11.79 11.60 0.40
N PRO A 234 -12.82 10.89 0.91
CA PRO A 234 -13.70 10.09 0.07
C PRO A 234 -14.40 10.98 -0.95
N LYS A 235 -14.44 10.52 -2.20
CA LYS A 235 -15.14 11.21 -3.28
C LYS A 235 -16.52 10.55 -3.43
N ASN A 236 -17.59 11.32 -3.21
CA ASN A 236 -18.99 10.83 -3.15
C ASN A 236 -19.35 9.96 -4.35
N GLU A 237 -19.94 8.78 -4.10
CA GLU A 237 -20.33 7.70 -5.06
C GLU A 237 -19.85 7.95 -6.48
N ALA A 238 -18.53 8.01 -6.54
CA ALA A 238 -17.78 8.20 -7.72
C ALA A 238 -17.61 6.82 -8.34
N SER A 239 -18.71 6.27 -8.86
CA SER A 239 -18.59 5.70 -10.19
C SER A 239 -18.18 6.85 -11.14
N LEU A 240 -16.94 7.30 -10.97
CA LEU A 240 -16.21 8.21 -11.81
C LEU A 240 -15.40 7.26 -12.69
N LEU A 241 -15.75 7.28 -13.98
CA LEU A 241 -15.01 6.77 -15.14
C LEU A 241 -15.31 5.34 -15.60
#